data_AF-A0A964D7I5-F1
#
_entry.id   AF-A0A964D7I5-F1
#
_cell.length_a   1.000
_cell.length_b   1.000
_cell.length_c   1.000
_cell.angle_alpha   90.00
_cell.angle_beta   90.00
_cell.angle_gamma   90.00
#
_symmetry.space_group_name_H-M   'P 1'
#
loop_
_entity.id
_entity.type
_entity.pdbx_description
1 polymer ?
#
loop_
_entity_poly.entity_id
_entity_poly.type
_entity_poly.pdbx_seq_one_letter_code
_entity_poly.pdbx_strand_id
1 'polypeptide(L)'
;MTQVQNKLAIQQDIIVQLLAQLTVDYQNTKSERKEIAQNYLGSEEEFSFLEELELVTVSIRGYASQIETSAGVEIREEAIADLHHLRVFDRFAIAQFYDETRSGYLQMRSYIRMLDYLRLLVLEYLQME
;
A
#
# COMPACT_ATOMS: atom_id res chain seq x y z
N MET A 1 -30.24 -1.13 7.23
CA MET A 1 -29.58 -2.17 6.40
C MET A 1 -29.18 -1.64 5.02
N THR A 2 -30.06 -0.97 4.28
CA THR A 2 -29.79 -0.45 2.93
C THR A 2 -28.67 0.61 2.84
N GLN A 3 -28.48 1.43 3.88
CA GLN A 3 -27.45 2.49 3.88
C GLN A 3 -26.01 1.94 4.08
N VAL A 4 -25.86 0.89 4.89
CA VAL A 4 -24.55 0.25 5.14
C VAL A 4 -24.09 -0.51 3.89
N GLN A 5 -24.99 -1.26 3.25
CA GLN A 5 -24.70 -1.96 1.99
C GLN A 5 -24.30 -0.98 0.87
N ASN A 6 -24.94 0.18 0.80
CA ASN A 6 -24.59 1.21 -0.19
C ASN A 6 -23.19 1.81 0.10
N LYS A 7 -22.84 2.04 1.38
CA LYS A 7 -21.50 2.50 1.75
C LYS A 7 -20.43 1.45 1.44
N LEU A 8 -20.71 0.16 1.71
CA LEU A 8 -19.79 -0.94 1.42
C LEU A 8 -19.47 -1.04 -0.07
N ALA A 9 -20.50 -0.96 -0.93
CA ALA A 9 -20.34 -0.99 -2.38
C ALA A 9 -19.53 0.20 -2.91
N ILE A 10 -19.80 1.43 -2.43
CA ILE A 10 -19.01 2.62 -2.79
C ILE A 10 -17.54 2.44 -2.37
N GLN A 11 -17.30 1.89 -1.18
CA GLN A 11 -15.95 1.70 -0.67
C GLN A 11 -15.20 0.63 -1.47
N GLN A 12 -15.87 -0.45 -1.87
CA GLN A 12 -15.33 -1.45 -2.79
C GLN A 12 -14.90 -0.82 -4.11
N ASP A 13 -15.76 -0.01 -4.74
CA ASP A 13 -15.45 0.66 -6.00
C ASP A 13 -14.22 1.58 -5.88
N ILE A 14 -14.09 2.30 -4.76
CA ILE A 14 -12.92 3.16 -4.49
C ILE A 14 -11.65 2.31 -4.35
N ILE A 15 -11.71 1.19 -3.61
CA ILE A 15 -10.57 0.27 -3.46
C ILE A 15 -10.12 -0.26 -4.81
N VAL A 16 -11.05 -0.70 -5.66
CA VAL A 16 -10.76 -1.23 -6.99
C VAL A 16 -10.13 -0.18 -7.89
N GLN A 17 -10.69 1.04 -7.93
CA GLN A 17 -10.14 2.14 -8.71
C GLN A 17 -8.73 2.52 -8.24
N LEU A 18 -8.51 2.58 -6.92
CA LEU A 18 -7.20 2.90 -6.36
C LEU A 18 -6.17 1.80 -6.61
N LEU A 19 -6.57 0.52 -6.53
CA LEU A 19 -5.72 -0.61 -6.86
C LEU A 19 -5.25 -0.56 -8.33
N ALA A 20 -6.16 -0.26 -9.25
CA ALA A 20 -5.84 -0.09 -10.67
C ALA A 20 -4.85 1.08 -10.88
N GLN A 21 -5.09 2.23 -10.23
CA GLN A 21 -4.21 3.38 -10.29
C GLN A 21 -2.81 3.07 -9.72
N LEU A 22 -2.74 2.44 -8.54
CA LEU A 22 -1.47 2.05 -7.91
C LEU A 22 -0.68 1.06 -8.75
N THR A 23 -1.35 0.21 -9.53
CA THR A 23 -0.68 -0.69 -10.49
C THR A 23 0.07 0.10 -11.55
N VAL A 24 -0.53 1.15 -12.09
CA VAL A 24 0.10 2.05 -13.06
C VAL A 24 1.18 2.90 -12.39
N ASP A 25 0.92 3.45 -11.21
CA ASP A 25 1.89 4.28 -10.47
C ASP A 25 3.16 3.50 -10.11
N TYR A 26 3.02 2.23 -9.73
CA TYR A 26 4.16 1.36 -9.49
C TYR A 26 4.97 1.09 -10.77
N GLN A 27 4.33 1.02 -11.93
CA GLN A 27 5.06 0.90 -13.20
C GLN A 27 5.82 2.19 -13.53
N ASN A 28 5.20 3.34 -13.28
CA ASN A 28 5.79 4.65 -13.56
C ASN A 28 7.03 4.92 -12.70
N THR A 29 7.08 4.41 -11.48
CA THR A 29 8.24 4.52 -10.58
C THR A 29 9.46 3.69 -10.99
N LYS A 30 9.44 2.97 -12.12
CA LYS A 30 10.54 2.12 -12.58
C LYS A 30 11.89 2.84 -12.68
N SER A 31 11.90 4.05 -13.23
CA SER A 31 13.14 4.84 -13.37
C SER A 31 13.69 5.26 -12.01
N GLU A 32 12.82 5.75 -11.13
CA GLU A 32 13.19 6.13 -9.77
C GLU A 32 13.68 4.92 -8.95
N ARG A 33 13.00 3.76 -9.02
CA ARG A 33 13.47 2.52 -8.37
C ARG A 33 14.86 2.12 -8.81
N LYS A 34 15.17 2.24 -10.11
CA LYS A 34 16.51 1.93 -10.63
C LYS A 34 17.56 2.86 -10.06
N GLU A 35 17.27 4.16 -10.00
CA GLU A 35 18.19 5.14 -9.43
C GLU A 35 18.41 4.91 -7.93
N ILE A 36 17.33 4.64 -7.19
CA ILE A 36 17.37 4.33 -5.76
C ILE A 36 18.23 3.09 -5.52
N ALA A 37 18.03 2.00 -6.27
CA ALA A 37 18.83 0.78 -6.15
C ALA A 37 20.34 0.99 -6.41
N GLN A 38 20.71 2.01 -7.17
CA GLN A 38 22.10 2.31 -7.52
C GLN A 38 22.77 3.29 -6.56
N ASN A 39 22.01 4.28 -6.07
CA ASN A 39 22.56 5.47 -5.44
C ASN A 39 22.09 5.67 -3.99
N TYR A 40 20.97 5.05 -3.60
CA TYR A 40 20.46 5.16 -2.23
C TYR A 40 21.08 4.07 -1.38
N LEU A 41 22.12 4.44 -0.62
CA LEU A 41 22.78 3.55 0.33
C LEU A 41 21.92 3.24 1.56
N GLY A 42 20.94 4.09 1.87
CA GLY A 42 19.87 3.82 2.82
C GLY A 42 20.30 3.47 4.24
N SER A 43 19.41 2.75 4.94
CA SER A 43 19.57 2.27 6.31
C SER A 43 20.55 1.10 6.39
N GLU A 44 21.31 0.98 7.49
CA GLU A 44 22.07 -0.24 7.84
C GLU A 44 21.18 -1.40 8.35
N GLU A 45 19.87 -1.33 8.07
CA GLU A 45 18.92 -2.40 8.38
C GLU A 45 19.19 -3.66 7.56
N GLU A 46 18.65 -4.79 8.02
CA GLU A 46 18.74 -6.08 7.32
C GLU A 46 18.12 -6.05 5.93
N PHE A 47 17.04 -5.26 5.75
CA PHE A 47 16.37 -5.08 4.48
C PHE A 47 16.55 -3.65 3.96
N SER A 48 16.78 -3.54 2.65
CA SER A 48 16.80 -2.26 1.96
C SER A 48 15.41 -1.64 1.87
N PHE A 49 15.36 -0.32 1.65
CA PHE A 49 14.11 0.40 1.40
C PHE A 49 13.24 -0.25 0.31
N LEU A 50 13.83 -0.71 -0.80
CA LEU A 50 13.07 -1.29 -1.91
C LEU A 50 12.49 -2.66 -1.54
N GLU A 51 13.20 -3.46 -0.75
CA GLU A 51 12.71 -4.76 -0.28
C GLU A 51 11.55 -4.59 0.70
N GLU A 52 11.69 -3.69 1.67
CA GLU A 52 10.64 -3.34 2.62
C GLU A 52 9.38 -2.82 1.92
N LEU A 53 9.56 -1.95 0.92
CA LEU A 53 8.46 -1.43 0.12
C LEU A 53 7.77 -2.53 -0.68
N GLU A 54 8.53 -3.48 -1.25
CA GLU A 54 7.94 -4.58 -2.03
C GLU A 54 7.10 -5.49 -1.14
N LEU A 55 7.57 -5.81 0.07
CA LEU A 55 6.83 -6.63 1.03
C LEU A 55 5.46 -6.03 1.35
N VAL A 56 5.41 -4.73 1.72
CA VAL A 56 4.11 -4.08 2.00
C VAL A 56 3.26 -3.93 0.73
N THR A 57 3.89 -3.68 -0.41
CA THR A 57 3.22 -3.55 -1.69
C THR A 57 2.44 -4.80 -2.05
N VAL A 58 3.10 -5.96 -1.97
CA VAL A 58 2.50 -7.25 -2.32
C VAL A 58 1.35 -7.57 -1.37
N SER A 59 1.53 -7.43 -0.05
CA SER A 59 0.49 -7.76 0.91
C SER A 59 -0.74 -6.85 0.81
N ILE A 60 -0.55 -5.52 0.80
CA ILE A 60 -1.67 -4.56 0.76
C ILE A 60 -2.47 -4.71 -0.55
N ARG A 61 -1.78 -4.81 -1.70
CA ARG A 61 -2.45 -5.02 -2.99
C ARG A 61 -3.09 -6.40 -3.09
N GLY A 62 -2.52 -7.41 -2.43
CA GLY A 62 -3.10 -8.75 -2.33
C GLY A 62 -4.48 -8.72 -1.67
N TYR A 63 -4.64 -8.04 -0.54
CA TYR A 63 -5.95 -7.88 0.10
C TYR A 63 -6.93 -7.08 -0.75
N ALA A 64 -6.48 -5.98 -1.36
CA ALA A 64 -7.34 -5.21 -2.26
C ALA A 64 -7.82 -6.04 -3.47
N SER A 65 -6.96 -6.90 -4.03
CA SER A 65 -7.29 -7.81 -5.13
C SER A 65 -8.30 -8.89 -4.71
N GLN A 66 -8.22 -9.40 -3.48
CA GLN A 66 -9.25 -10.30 -2.95
C GLN A 66 -10.62 -9.60 -2.87
N ILE A 67 -10.66 -8.34 -2.42
CA ILE A 67 -11.89 -7.54 -2.39
C ILE A 67 -12.44 -7.30 -3.81
N GLU A 68 -11.57 -7.02 -4.79
CA GLU A 68 -11.97 -6.87 -6.20
C GLU A 68 -12.62 -8.15 -6.74
N THR A 69 -12.05 -9.31 -6.43
CA THR A 69 -12.45 -10.60 -7.03
C THR A 69 -13.56 -11.32 -6.28
N SER A 70 -13.66 -11.15 -4.96
CA SER A 70 -14.54 -11.93 -4.09
C SER A 70 -15.43 -11.10 -3.17
N ALA A 71 -15.35 -9.76 -3.25
CA ALA A 71 -16.04 -8.83 -2.34
C ALA A 71 -15.71 -9.03 -0.85
N GLY A 72 -14.59 -9.69 -0.54
CA GLY A 72 -14.12 -9.97 0.81
C GLY A 72 -12.66 -10.47 0.81
N VAL A 73 -12.24 -11.09 1.90
CA VAL A 73 -10.92 -11.74 2.06
C VAL A 73 -11.08 -13.11 2.71
N GLU A 74 -10.12 -14.02 2.49
CA GLU A 74 -10.23 -15.41 2.94
C GLU A 74 -10.43 -15.55 4.45
N ILE A 75 -9.58 -14.90 5.26
CA ILE A 75 -9.67 -14.86 6.72
C ILE A 75 -9.67 -13.41 7.18
N ARG A 76 -10.86 -12.85 7.40
CA ARG A 76 -11.08 -11.44 7.72
C ARG A 76 -10.28 -10.94 8.93
N GLU A 77 -10.34 -11.66 10.05
CA GLU A 77 -9.65 -11.23 11.28
C GLU A 77 -8.13 -11.23 11.14
N GLU A 78 -7.57 -12.22 10.43
CA GLU A 78 -6.14 -12.27 10.13
C GLU A 78 -5.74 -11.15 9.18
N ALA A 79 -6.56 -10.84 8.17
CA ALA A 79 -6.32 -9.72 7.27
C ALA A 79 -6.36 -8.37 8.00
N ILE A 80 -7.33 -8.15 8.90
CA ILE A 80 -7.41 -6.95 9.74
C ILE A 80 -6.16 -6.83 10.61
N ALA A 81 -5.76 -7.92 11.27
CA ALA A 81 -4.56 -7.94 12.10
C ALA A 81 -3.32 -7.62 11.27
N ASP A 82 -3.12 -8.25 10.12
CA ASP A 82 -1.98 -8.00 9.24
C ASP A 82 -1.96 -6.56 8.71
N LEU A 83 -3.10 -6.03 8.24
CA LEU A 83 -3.22 -4.63 7.78
C LEU A 83 -2.91 -3.59 8.88
N HIS A 84 -3.05 -3.94 10.15
CA HIS A 84 -2.58 -3.10 11.26
C HIS A 84 -1.06 -3.13 11.45
N HIS A 85 -0.39 -4.24 11.12
CA HIS A 85 1.07 -4.39 11.15
C HIS A 85 1.74 -3.87 9.87
N LEU A 86 1.01 -3.81 8.74
CA LEU A 86 1.51 -3.32 7.45
C LEU A 86 1.55 -1.79 7.31
N ARG A 87 1.56 -1.03 8.42
CA ARG A 87 1.68 0.43 8.38
C ARG A 87 2.97 0.82 7.68
N VAL A 88 2.83 1.48 6.52
CA VAL A 88 3.97 1.69 5.61
C VAL A 88 5.06 2.57 6.25
N PHE A 89 4.66 3.54 7.06
CA PHE A 89 5.57 4.47 7.74
C PHE A 89 6.08 4.00 9.10
N ASP A 90 5.62 2.85 9.61
CA ASP A 90 6.20 2.24 10.82
C ASP A 90 7.50 1.47 10.49
N ARG A 91 7.78 1.24 9.19
CA ARG A 91 9.02 0.61 8.70
C ARG A 91 10.12 1.64 8.60
N PHE A 92 11.21 1.44 9.34
CA PHE A 92 12.30 2.40 9.46
C PHE A 92 12.90 2.79 8.10
N ALA A 93 13.24 1.81 7.25
CA ALA A 93 13.81 2.08 5.93
C ALA A 93 12.90 2.94 5.03
N ILE A 94 11.58 2.74 5.11
CA ILE A 94 10.60 3.54 4.35
C ILE A 94 10.47 4.94 4.93
N ALA A 95 10.37 5.06 6.26
CA ALA A 95 10.27 6.35 6.94
C ALA A 95 11.52 7.21 6.71
N GLN A 96 12.71 6.62 6.83
CA GLN A 96 13.99 7.27 6.57
C GLN A 96 14.08 7.74 5.12
N PHE A 97 13.83 6.85 4.15
CA PHE A 97 13.81 7.24 2.73
C PHE A 97 12.84 8.38 2.48
N TYR A 98 11.64 8.32 3.07
CA TYR A 98 10.62 9.34 2.91
C TYR A 98 10.99 10.68 3.58
N ASP A 99 11.84 10.69 4.60
CA ASP A 99 12.29 11.95 5.19
C ASP A 99 13.48 12.56 4.43
N GLU A 100 14.45 11.74 4.06
CA GLU A 100 15.69 12.20 3.43
C GLU A 100 15.47 12.69 1.99
N THR A 101 14.50 12.13 1.28
CA THR A 101 14.27 12.42 -0.14
C THR A 101 13.19 13.46 -0.38
N ARG A 102 12.95 14.38 0.57
CA ARG A 102 11.82 15.34 0.54
C ARG A 102 11.61 16.07 -0.80
N SER A 103 12.69 16.41 -1.51
CA SER A 103 12.65 17.11 -2.80
C SER A 103 12.89 16.21 -4.02
N GLY A 104 13.12 14.91 -3.84
CA GLY A 104 13.41 13.93 -4.89
C GLY A 104 12.36 12.81 -4.96
N TYR A 105 12.50 11.95 -5.97
CA TYR A 105 11.69 10.72 -6.14
C TYR A 105 10.17 10.93 -5.97
N LEU A 106 9.63 11.95 -6.65
CA LEU A 106 8.25 12.40 -6.42
C LEU A 106 7.23 11.31 -6.72
N GLN A 107 7.48 10.46 -7.72
CA GLN A 107 6.57 9.37 -8.07
C GLN A 107 6.58 8.30 -6.98
N MET A 108 7.75 7.93 -6.47
CA MET A 108 7.92 6.96 -5.40
C MET A 108 7.27 7.44 -4.11
N ARG A 109 7.49 8.70 -3.75
CA ARG A 109 6.85 9.31 -2.58
C ARG A 109 5.33 9.34 -2.70
N SER A 110 4.81 9.62 -3.89
CA SER A 110 3.37 9.56 -4.14
C SER A 110 2.85 8.14 -3.99
N TYR A 111 3.56 7.17 -4.56
CA TYR A 111 3.23 5.75 -4.48
C TYR A 111 3.15 5.27 -3.02
N ILE A 112 4.16 5.56 -2.20
CA ILE A 112 4.20 5.18 -0.77
C ILE A 112 2.97 5.71 -0.02
N ARG A 113 2.61 6.99 -0.21
CA ARG A 113 1.43 7.58 0.43
C ARG A 113 0.13 6.90 -0.01
N MET A 114 -0.01 6.68 -1.32
CA MET A 114 -1.23 6.10 -1.88
C MET A 114 -1.37 4.62 -1.51
N LEU A 115 -0.25 3.92 -1.32
CA LEU A 115 -0.24 2.54 -0.81
C LEU A 115 -0.74 2.47 0.65
N ASP A 116 -0.25 3.34 1.54
CA ASP A 116 -0.76 3.38 2.92
C ASP A 116 -2.23 3.82 2.98
N TYR A 117 -2.63 4.70 2.07
CA TYR A 117 -4.04 5.06 1.93
C TYR A 117 -4.91 3.87 1.48
N LEU A 118 -4.45 3.07 0.50
CA LEU A 118 -5.14 1.83 0.12
C LEU A 118 -5.28 0.89 1.33
N ARG A 119 -4.22 0.71 2.12
CA ARG A 119 -4.25 -0.10 3.35
C ARG A 119 -5.36 0.35 4.30
N LEU A 120 -5.50 1.67 4.53
CA LEU A 120 -6.56 2.22 5.37
C LEU A 120 -7.96 1.96 4.81
N LEU A 121 -8.15 2.09 3.49
CA LEU A 121 -9.44 1.82 2.86
C LEU A 121 -9.84 0.35 2.94
N VAL A 122 -8.90 -0.56 2.70
CA VAL A 122 -9.11 -2.01 2.84
C VAL A 122 -9.46 -2.34 4.29
N LEU A 123 -8.74 -1.77 5.26
CA LEU A 123 -9.01 -1.97 6.68
C LEU A 123 -10.41 -1.48 7.07
N GLU A 124 -10.81 -0.28 6.64
CA GLU A 124 -12.16 0.25 6.92
C GLU A 124 -13.25 -0.63 6.27
N TYR A 125 -13.05 -1.05 5.01
CA TYR A 125 -13.96 -1.96 4.32
C TYR A 125 -14.20 -3.23 5.13
N LEU A 126 -13.10 -3.89 5.52
CA LEU A 126 -13.15 -5.12 6.31
C LEU A 126 -13.73 -4.89 7.71
N GLN A 127 -13.67 -3.69 8.28
CA GLN A 127 -14.29 -3.41 9.58
C GLN A 127 -15.80 -3.11 9.48
N MET A 128 -16.28 -2.75 8.29
CA MET A 128 -17.69 -2.46 8.03
C MET A 128 -18.52 -3.66 7.57
N GLU A 129 -17.86 -4.66 6.99
CA GLU A 129 -18.46 -5.94 6.60
C GLU A 129 -19.00 -6.73 7.81
#